data_AF-A0A7S3NFQ1-F1
#
_entry.id   AF-A0A7S3NFQ1-F1
#
_cell.length_a   1.000
_cell.length_b   1.000
_cell.length_c   1.000
_cell.angle_alpha   90.00
_cell.angle_beta   90.00
_cell.angle_gamma   90.00
#
_symmetry.space_group_name_H-M   'P 1'
#
loop_
_entity.id
_entity.type
_entity.pdbx_description
1 polymer ?
#
loop_
_entity_poly.entity_id
_entity_poly.type
_entity_poly.pdbx_seq_one_letter_code
_entity_poly.pdbx_strand_id
1 'polypeptide(L)'
;MEAEESISILIAMTGISVEEAKGYLEMCGGDVSKALNLCNDLGPDGGGSDNAVSPPNNGEWSEVHEVVFGKGPVPESWLCQGCEIFCEKAVVYKQEKNGPCGALAALNGLVQLEIIERPSSTAEEALMRAIGWLLFRCAVVKEKLISGARCDAHVNFTIFTAFWKADGIYMENGNYTSALNWLRSPQLTKISHAISKRGGLALLLYSAVATRGAARIRAETSDGLPLVTAPHAFCGPELLDLLLSGAARGDFFVSKDQIIKNAEEKYAVTSTLFRARGTIGFLSHDESTGRIVCDELKRPLRPIFILHGGDHFTLLFKNYEQNFWYHWNGLEPNRKLSLLRLSNSCQLDDPSPPPSARYKVRPGEIESIVQRSSTKLWYRDISYELSLVTPEFAHDDPTPSRPQSNNLPSSLNTAPPDIFDFGPQPNELPWRCLKCYHSRFQTASFGLNHSLLKCAVCGTGLRDDKGNPNWSIWCAYKDLPKSTQRRVDRSYAPKLLSVLRTRWIDVEVDVSTIVSSSSSSKSKDDKKTSSNNDDDDNNYCWRPIGHPDISASCAPVL
;
A
#
# COMPACT_ATOMS: atom_id res chain seq x y z
N MET A 1 -14.04 1.96 -23.43
CA MET A 1 -15.34 1.28 -23.28
C MET A 1 -15.46 0.62 -21.91
N GLU A 2 -14.55 -0.27 -21.51
CA GLU A 2 -14.62 -0.94 -20.19
C GLU A 2 -14.68 0.02 -18.98
N ALA A 3 -13.98 1.16 -19.03
CA ALA A 3 -13.97 2.11 -17.91
C ALA A 3 -15.32 2.80 -17.65
N GLU A 4 -16.06 3.19 -18.68
CA GLU A 4 -17.37 3.85 -18.53
C GLU A 4 -18.44 2.87 -18.03
N GLU A 5 -18.33 1.60 -18.43
CA GLU A 5 -19.20 0.53 -17.96
C GLU A 5 -18.96 0.23 -16.47
N SER A 6 -17.69 0.12 -16.05
CA SER A 6 -17.33 -0.03 -14.63
C SER A 6 -17.83 1.11 -13.75
N ILE A 7 -17.72 2.36 -14.23
CA ILE A 7 -18.25 3.55 -13.55
C ILE A 7 -19.76 3.43 -13.41
N SER A 8 -20.46 3.10 -14.50
CA SER A 8 -21.93 2.98 -14.50
C SER A 8 -22.43 1.88 -13.56
N ILE A 9 -21.75 0.73 -13.52
CA ILE A 9 -22.08 -0.38 -12.62
C ILE A 9 -21.90 0.06 -11.17
N LEU A 10 -20.78 0.71 -10.82
CA LEU A 10 -20.52 1.13 -9.45
C LEU A 10 -21.53 2.18 -8.98
N ILE A 11 -21.88 3.15 -9.82
CA ILE A 11 -22.93 4.14 -9.55
C ILE A 11 -24.28 3.45 -9.32
N ALA A 12 -24.65 2.50 -10.19
CA ALA A 12 -25.91 1.78 -10.06
C ALA A 12 -26.00 0.95 -8.76
N MET A 13 -24.87 0.44 -8.26
CA MET A 13 -24.83 -0.38 -7.04
C MET A 13 -24.80 0.44 -5.75
N THR A 14 -24.25 1.66 -5.77
CA THR A 14 -23.95 2.44 -4.55
C THR A 14 -24.73 3.75 -4.46
N GLY A 15 -25.21 4.29 -5.58
CA GLY A 15 -25.86 5.60 -5.65
C GLY A 15 -24.90 6.80 -5.59
N ILE A 16 -23.58 6.58 -5.63
CA ILE A 16 -22.56 7.65 -5.55
C ILE A 16 -22.44 8.43 -6.86
N SER A 17 -21.81 9.61 -6.80
CA SER A 17 -21.56 10.45 -7.99
C SER A 17 -20.57 9.81 -8.98
N VAL A 18 -20.54 10.33 -10.21
CA VAL A 18 -19.60 9.87 -11.26
C VAL A 18 -18.15 10.08 -10.83
N GLU A 19 -17.86 11.21 -10.19
CA GLU A 19 -16.54 11.57 -9.69
C GLU A 19 -16.10 10.65 -8.55
N GLU A 20 -17.01 10.35 -7.61
CA GLU A 20 -16.75 9.38 -6.54
C GLU A 20 -16.48 7.99 -7.10
N ALA A 21 -17.31 7.51 -8.03
CA ALA A 21 -17.13 6.21 -8.67
C ALA A 21 -15.79 6.10 -9.40
N LYS A 22 -15.36 7.16 -10.09
CA LYS A 22 -14.03 7.24 -10.72
C LYS A 22 -12.91 7.11 -9.68
N GLY A 23 -12.99 7.86 -8.59
CA GLY A 23 -12.00 7.80 -7.51
C GLY A 23 -11.89 6.40 -6.90
N TYR A 24 -13.02 5.75 -6.60
CA TYR A 24 -13.02 4.38 -6.07
C TYR A 24 -12.45 3.36 -7.05
N LEU A 25 -12.82 3.46 -8.33
CA LEU A 25 -12.29 2.57 -9.36
C LEU A 25 -10.79 2.79 -9.55
N GLU A 26 -10.31 4.02 -9.53
CA GLU A 26 -8.89 4.33 -9.66
C GLU A 26 -8.08 3.72 -8.51
N MET A 27 -8.54 3.90 -7.27
CA MET A 27 -7.93 3.28 -6.08
C MET A 27 -7.91 1.76 -6.19
N CYS A 28 -8.93 1.18 -6.79
CA CYS A 28 -9.07 -0.27 -6.94
C CYS A 28 -8.46 -0.80 -8.24
N GLY A 29 -7.74 0.02 -9.01
CA GLY A 29 -7.12 -0.38 -10.28
C GLY A 29 -8.13 -0.81 -11.35
N GLY A 30 -9.33 -0.25 -11.33
CA GLY A 30 -10.44 -0.54 -12.24
C GLY A 30 -11.35 -1.70 -11.82
N ASP A 31 -11.10 -2.35 -10.68
CA ASP A 31 -11.90 -3.49 -10.19
C ASP A 31 -13.17 -3.00 -9.47
N VAL A 32 -14.33 -3.20 -10.11
CA VAL A 32 -15.65 -2.79 -9.59
C VAL A 32 -15.98 -3.45 -8.25
N SER A 33 -15.60 -4.71 -8.03
CA SER A 33 -15.93 -5.42 -6.79
C SER A 33 -15.13 -4.87 -5.62
N LYS A 34 -13.85 -4.56 -5.85
CA LYS A 34 -13.02 -3.90 -4.83
C LYS A 34 -13.48 -2.47 -4.57
N ALA A 35 -13.84 -1.74 -5.62
CA ALA A 35 -14.35 -0.37 -5.51
C ALA A 35 -15.66 -0.33 -4.71
N LEU A 36 -16.55 -1.31 -4.93
CA LEU A 36 -17.79 -1.47 -4.17
C LEU A 36 -17.51 -1.78 -2.70
N ASN A 37 -16.62 -2.73 -2.41
CA ASN A 37 -16.25 -3.06 -1.02
C ASN A 37 -15.62 -1.84 -0.33
N LEU A 38 -14.71 -1.14 -1.00
CA LEU A 38 -14.09 0.08 -0.47
C LEU A 38 -15.12 1.19 -0.23
N CYS A 39 -16.09 1.35 -1.12
CA CYS A 39 -17.19 2.30 -0.95
C CYS A 39 -18.07 1.96 0.26
N ASN A 40 -18.35 0.68 0.48
CA ASN A 40 -19.14 0.22 1.62
C ASN A 40 -18.36 0.32 2.94
N ASP A 41 -17.07 0.00 2.92
CA ASP A 41 -16.19 0.03 4.10
C ASP A 41 -15.95 1.46 4.60
N LEU A 42 -15.95 2.45 3.70
CA LEU A 42 -15.77 3.87 4.07
C LEU A 42 -17.06 4.55 4.53
N GLY A 43 -18.23 4.00 4.18
CA GLY A 43 -19.55 4.49 4.57
C GLY A 43 -19.84 5.95 4.15
N PRO A 44 -21.11 6.40 4.28
CA PRO A 44 -21.45 7.82 4.13
C PRO A 44 -20.86 8.68 5.27
N ASP A 45 -20.50 8.05 6.39
CA ASP A 45 -19.94 8.69 7.59
C ASP A 45 -18.41 8.83 7.56
N GLY A 46 -17.81 8.79 6.37
CA GLY A 46 -16.43 9.18 6.09
C GLY A 46 -16.12 10.66 6.38
N GLY A 47 -16.57 11.20 7.52
CA GLY A 47 -15.86 12.21 8.30
C GLY A 47 -15.71 13.60 7.71
N GLY A 48 -16.52 14.00 6.74
CA GLY A 48 -16.72 15.40 6.39
C GLY A 48 -17.71 16.05 7.35
N SER A 49 -17.27 16.53 8.51
CA SER A 49 -18.11 17.42 9.30
C SER A 49 -18.04 18.82 8.70
N ASP A 50 -19.19 19.48 8.54
CA ASP A 50 -19.39 20.78 7.87
C ASP A 50 -18.68 22.00 8.50
N ASN A 51 -17.60 21.79 9.26
CA ASN A 51 -16.75 22.86 9.78
C ASN A 51 -15.59 23.19 8.83
N ALA A 52 -15.83 23.15 7.52
CA ALA A 52 -14.88 23.69 6.55
C ALA A 52 -14.75 25.21 6.79
N VAL A 53 -13.51 25.69 6.92
CA VAL A 53 -13.23 27.13 6.86
C VAL A 53 -13.62 27.56 5.45
N SER A 54 -14.79 28.18 5.32
CA SER A 54 -15.21 28.79 4.06
C SER A 54 -14.20 29.89 3.72
N PRO A 55 -13.68 29.95 2.48
CA PRO A 55 -12.82 31.05 2.06
C PRO A 55 -13.59 32.37 2.20
N PRO A 56 -12.88 33.52 2.31
CA PRO A 56 -13.52 34.80 2.17
C PRO A 56 -14.27 34.86 0.83
N ASN A 57 -15.57 35.18 0.93
CA ASN A 57 -16.53 35.29 -0.16
C ASN A 57 -15.93 35.95 -1.43
N ASN A 58 -16.18 35.33 -2.59
CA ASN A 58 -16.01 35.84 -3.96
C ASN A 58 -14.59 35.86 -4.58
N GLY A 59 -13.57 35.22 -3.99
CA GLY A 59 -12.21 35.17 -4.56
C GLY A 59 -11.94 33.96 -5.47
N GLU A 60 -11.28 34.17 -6.61
CA GLU A 60 -10.65 33.09 -7.38
C GLU A 60 -9.61 32.36 -6.50
N TRP A 61 -9.61 31.03 -6.54
CA TRP A 61 -8.59 30.25 -5.85
C TRP A 61 -7.21 30.52 -6.44
N SER A 62 -6.19 30.61 -5.58
CA SER A 62 -4.83 30.76 -6.09
C SER A 62 -4.43 29.56 -6.93
N GLU A 63 -3.52 29.79 -7.88
CA GLU A 63 -3.02 28.73 -8.76
C GLU A 63 -2.46 27.52 -7.97
N VAL A 64 -1.78 27.78 -6.85
CA VAL A 64 -1.22 26.79 -5.94
C VAL A 64 -2.33 25.99 -5.26
N HIS A 65 -3.40 26.66 -4.83
CA HIS A 65 -4.54 26.01 -4.19
C HIS A 65 -5.21 25.01 -5.13
N GLU A 66 -5.47 25.41 -6.37
CA GLU A 66 -6.11 24.52 -7.34
C GLU A 66 -5.27 23.27 -7.63
N VAL A 67 -3.94 23.39 -7.65
CA VAL A 67 -3.06 22.21 -7.80
C VAL A 67 -3.11 21.30 -6.57
N VAL A 68 -3.20 21.84 -5.36
CA VAL A 68 -3.22 21.03 -4.14
C VAL A 68 -4.59 20.38 -3.93
N PHE A 69 -5.66 21.17 -3.87
CA PHE A 69 -7.00 20.75 -3.42
C PHE A 69 -8.10 20.96 -4.48
N GLY A 70 -7.76 21.43 -5.69
CA GLY A 70 -8.75 21.76 -6.71
C GLY A 70 -9.55 23.01 -6.35
N LYS A 71 -10.79 23.08 -6.82
CA LYS A 71 -11.68 24.24 -6.61
C LYS A 71 -12.49 24.16 -5.31
N GLY A 72 -12.23 23.17 -4.48
CA GLY A 72 -12.89 22.97 -3.18
C GLY A 72 -12.13 23.61 -2.02
N PRO A 73 -12.75 23.68 -0.83
CA PRO A 73 -12.06 24.08 0.39
C PRO A 73 -10.97 23.06 0.77
N VAL A 74 -10.05 23.45 1.65
CA VAL A 74 -9.09 22.51 2.24
C VAL A 74 -9.87 21.47 3.05
N PRO A 75 -9.72 20.16 2.79
CA PRO A 75 -10.47 19.13 3.49
C PRO A 75 -10.17 19.12 5.00
N GLU A 76 -11.18 18.82 5.81
CA GLU A 76 -11.07 18.85 7.28
C GLU A 76 -9.94 17.96 7.80
N SER A 77 -9.74 16.79 7.18
CA SER A 77 -8.67 15.85 7.52
C SER A 77 -7.26 16.47 7.40
N TRP A 78 -7.08 17.44 6.51
CA TRP A 78 -5.83 18.17 6.34
C TRP A 78 -5.74 19.38 7.28
N LEU A 79 -6.86 20.05 7.56
CA LEU A 79 -6.94 21.16 8.51
C LEU A 79 -6.71 20.72 9.97
N CYS A 80 -7.10 19.50 10.35
CA CYS A 80 -6.82 18.99 11.68
C CYS A 80 -5.41 18.40 11.82
N GLN A 81 -4.73 18.08 10.71
CA GLN A 81 -3.46 17.35 10.73
C GLN A 81 -2.25 18.29 10.96
N GLY A 82 -1.50 17.99 12.02
CA GLY A 82 -0.18 18.58 12.32
C GLY A 82 0.90 17.50 12.51
N CYS A 83 2.01 17.86 13.17
CA CYS A 83 3.07 16.90 13.53
C CYS A 83 3.12 16.66 15.04
N GLU A 84 2.00 16.23 15.63
CA GLU A 84 1.96 15.80 17.03
C GLU A 84 2.64 14.44 17.19
N ILE A 85 3.66 14.38 18.05
CA ILE A 85 4.44 13.15 18.29
C ILE A 85 3.57 12.16 19.07
N PHE A 86 3.40 10.96 18.52
CA PHE A 86 2.75 9.84 19.18
C PHE A 86 3.72 9.03 20.06
N CYS A 87 4.95 8.83 19.59
CA CYS A 87 5.96 8.07 20.31
C CYS A 87 7.33 8.71 20.11
N GLU A 88 7.94 9.22 21.18
CA GLU A 88 9.25 9.87 21.14
C GLU A 88 10.39 8.89 20.82
N LYS A 89 10.30 7.63 21.28
CA LYS A 89 11.35 6.62 21.04
C LYS A 89 11.58 6.33 19.56
N ALA A 90 10.52 6.43 18.77
CA ALA A 90 10.56 6.16 17.34
C ALA A 90 10.25 7.42 16.51
N VAL A 91 10.00 8.57 17.15
CA VAL A 91 9.57 9.85 16.56
C VAL A 91 8.57 9.67 15.41
N VAL A 92 7.38 9.20 15.74
CA VAL A 92 6.29 9.02 14.76
C VAL A 92 5.13 9.95 15.07
N TYR A 93 4.52 10.52 14.04
CA TYR A 93 3.40 11.46 14.18
C TYR A 93 2.04 10.77 14.15
N LYS A 94 1.12 11.27 14.97
CA LYS A 94 -0.28 10.87 15.03
C LYS A 94 -1.03 11.29 13.76
N GLN A 95 -1.84 10.39 13.20
CA GLN A 95 -2.80 10.74 12.16
C GLN A 95 -4.20 10.92 12.75
N GLU A 96 -4.82 12.08 12.55
CA GLU A 96 -6.13 12.39 13.15
C GLU A 96 -7.31 11.80 12.38
N LYS A 97 -7.28 11.92 11.05
CA LYS A 97 -8.35 11.43 10.16
C LYS A 97 -7.77 10.74 8.93
N ASN A 98 -8.61 10.00 8.19
CA ASN A 98 -8.20 9.44 6.90
C ASN A 98 -7.96 10.55 5.86
N GLY A 99 -7.17 10.27 4.82
CA GLY A 99 -6.76 11.26 3.80
C GLY A 99 -5.24 11.52 3.78
N PRO A 100 -4.67 12.21 4.77
CA PRO A 100 -3.27 12.65 4.77
C PRO A 100 -2.22 11.56 5.01
N CYS A 101 -2.61 10.28 5.13
CA CYS A 101 -1.72 9.18 5.51
C CYS A 101 -0.46 9.06 4.65
N GLY A 102 -0.57 9.21 3.32
CA GLY A 102 0.60 9.13 2.42
C GLY A 102 1.60 10.26 2.65
N ALA A 103 1.10 11.50 2.81
CA ALA A 103 1.95 12.65 3.09
C ALA A 103 2.60 12.55 4.48
N LEU A 104 1.86 12.07 5.48
CA LEU A 104 2.37 11.85 6.82
C LEU A 104 3.40 10.71 6.87
N ALA A 105 3.19 9.62 6.11
CA ALA A 105 4.14 8.53 5.97
C ALA A 105 5.44 9.01 5.30
N ALA A 106 5.35 9.84 4.25
CA ALA A 106 6.51 10.44 3.61
C ALA A 106 7.30 11.34 4.55
N LEU A 107 6.62 12.25 5.26
CA LEU A 107 7.27 13.14 6.23
C LEU A 107 7.91 12.37 7.39
N ASN A 108 7.18 11.39 7.97
CA ASN A 108 7.76 10.52 9.00
C ASN A 108 8.99 9.77 8.47
N GLY A 109 8.94 9.24 7.24
CA GLY A 109 10.09 8.57 6.63
C GLY A 109 11.31 9.49 6.49
N LEU A 110 11.11 10.75 6.11
CA LEU A 110 12.18 11.75 6.06
C LEU A 110 12.72 12.10 7.46
N VAL A 111 11.87 12.15 8.47
CA VAL A 111 12.29 12.34 9.87
C VAL A 111 13.11 11.15 10.37
N GLN A 112 12.69 9.91 10.06
CA GLN A 112 13.47 8.71 10.38
C GLN A 112 14.83 8.73 9.68
N LEU A 113 14.88 9.20 8.43
CA LEU A 113 16.14 9.39 7.73
C LEU A 113 17.07 10.36 8.46
N GLU A 114 16.55 11.49 8.96
CA GLU A 114 17.35 12.42 9.77
C GLU A 114 17.85 11.81 11.08
N ILE A 115 17.01 11.05 11.78
CA ILE A 115 17.37 10.40 13.04
C ILE A 115 18.44 9.34 12.81
N ILE A 116 18.30 8.51 11.78
CA ILE A 116 19.29 7.48 11.44
C ILE A 116 20.64 8.10 11.06
N GLU A 117 20.64 9.20 10.30
CA GLU A 117 21.88 9.88 9.93
C GLU A 117 22.49 10.70 11.07
N ARG A 118 21.67 11.16 12.02
CA ARG A 118 22.06 12.03 13.13
C ARG A 118 21.34 11.61 14.41
N PRO A 119 21.78 10.52 15.07
CA PRO A 119 21.09 9.95 16.23
C PRO A 119 20.92 10.90 17.42
N SER A 120 21.78 11.92 17.53
CA SER A 120 21.71 12.94 18.58
C SER A 120 20.68 14.04 18.33
N SER A 121 19.99 14.02 17.18
CA SER A 121 18.97 15.02 16.84
C SER A 121 17.75 14.90 17.73
N THR A 122 17.22 16.03 18.19
CA THR A 122 15.86 16.03 18.76
C THR A 122 14.82 15.77 17.67
N ALA A 123 13.61 15.36 18.07
CA ALA A 123 12.50 15.20 17.14
C ALA A 123 12.20 16.48 16.35
N GLU A 124 12.27 17.64 17.01
CA GLU A 124 12.04 18.94 16.38
C GLU A 124 13.13 19.28 15.36
N GLU A 125 14.39 19.02 15.67
CA GLU A 125 15.48 19.23 14.72
C GLU A 125 15.40 18.29 13.51
N ALA A 126 15.01 17.04 13.74
CA ALA A 126 14.80 16.06 12.68
C ALA A 126 13.64 16.49 11.76
N LEU A 127 12.52 16.95 12.34
CA LEU A 127 11.40 17.52 11.57
C LEU A 127 11.83 18.72 10.74
N MET A 128 12.52 19.67 11.36
CA MET A 128 13.00 20.88 10.68
C MET A 128 13.92 20.54 9.50
N ARG A 129 14.88 19.62 9.70
CA ARG A 129 15.77 19.17 8.62
C ARG A 129 15.01 18.41 7.52
N ALA A 130 14.06 17.55 7.89
CA ALA A 130 13.22 16.83 6.93
C ALA A 130 12.43 17.78 6.02
N ILE A 131 11.76 18.78 6.61
CA ILE A 131 11.05 19.84 5.86
C ILE A 131 12.03 20.62 4.98
N GLY A 132 13.18 20.98 5.53
CA GLY A 132 14.21 21.73 4.81
C GLY A 132 14.69 21.01 3.55
N TRP A 133 15.02 19.72 3.66
CA TRP A 133 15.44 18.90 2.52
C TRP A 133 14.31 18.66 1.51
N LEU A 134 13.07 18.47 1.98
CA LEU A 134 11.91 18.32 1.10
C LEU A 134 11.70 19.56 0.21
N LEU A 135 11.68 20.75 0.82
CA LEU A 135 11.50 22.00 0.07
C LEU A 135 12.69 22.29 -0.86
N PHE A 136 13.91 21.98 -0.42
CA PHE A 136 15.09 22.07 -1.29
C PHE A 136 14.98 21.15 -2.52
N ARG A 137 14.50 19.91 -2.35
CA ARG A 137 14.27 18.98 -3.48
C ARG A 137 13.26 19.56 -4.47
N CYS A 138 12.14 20.10 -3.98
CA CYS A 138 11.13 20.76 -4.81
C CYS A 138 11.71 21.90 -5.65
N ALA A 139 12.67 22.65 -5.09
CA ALA A 139 13.26 23.82 -5.73
C ALA A 139 14.27 23.46 -6.84
N VAL A 140 15.10 22.43 -6.65
CA VAL A 140 16.30 22.20 -7.48
C VAL A 140 16.18 21.01 -8.44
N VAL A 141 15.25 20.06 -8.23
CA VAL A 141 15.11 18.75 -8.92
C VAL A 141 16.15 18.51 -10.03
N LYS A 142 17.21 17.79 -9.69
CA LYS A 142 18.12 17.17 -10.66
C LYS A 142 18.06 15.67 -10.46
N GLU A 143 18.14 14.89 -11.55
CA GLU A 143 18.16 13.41 -11.48
C GLU A 143 19.20 12.87 -10.48
N LYS A 144 20.33 13.57 -10.31
CA LYS A 144 21.37 13.23 -9.32
C LYS A 144 21.00 13.48 -7.86
N LEU A 145 19.98 14.29 -7.56
CA LEU A 145 19.44 14.52 -6.21
C LEU A 145 18.37 13.47 -5.84
N ILE A 146 17.76 12.81 -6.84
CA ILE A 146 16.74 11.76 -6.65
C ILE A 146 17.34 10.51 -5.99
N SER A 147 18.64 10.26 -6.18
CA SER A 147 19.39 9.18 -5.53
C SER A 147 19.62 9.37 -4.02
N GLY A 148 18.98 10.38 -3.40
CA GLY A 148 19.16 10.66 -1.97
C GLY A 148 20.51 11.28 -1.61
N ALA A 149 21.36 11.58 -2.59
CA ALA A 149 22.62 12.28 -2.37
C ALA A 149 22.34 13.72 -1.90
N ARG A 150 22.55 13.98 -0.61
CA ARG A 150 22.52 15.32 -0.01
C ARG A 150 23.75 16.10 -0.46
N CYS A 151 23.71 16.67 -1.64
CA CYS A 151 24.80 17.52 -2.13
C CYS A 151 24.49 18.99 -1.84
N ASP A 152 25.46 19.70 -1.29
CA ASP A 152 25.42 21.17 -1.21
C ASP A 152 25.76 21.71 -2.60
N ALA A 153 24.79 21.64 -3.50
CA ALA A 153 24.93 22.20 -4.83
C ALA A 153 24.84 23.73 -4.72
N HIS A 154 25.91 24.42 -5.13
CA HIS A 154 25.90 25.88 -5.28
C HIS A 154 25.06 26.27 -6.50
N VAL A 155 23.75 26.36 -6.29
CA VAL A 155 22.75 26.72 -7.30
C VAL A 155 21.85 27.77 -6.69
N ASN A 156 21.48 28.79 -7.46
CA ASN A 156 20.47 29.74 -7.04
C ASN A 156 19.09 29.09 -7.11
N PHE A 157 18.36 29.10 -6.00
CA PHE A 157 17.00 28.59 -5.94
C PHE A 157 16.13 29.44 -5.02
N THR A 158 14.83 29.39 -5.25
CA THR A 158 13.82 30.09 -4.45
C THR A 158 13.00 29.06 -3.68
N ILE A 159 12.77 29.30 -2.40
CA ILE A 159 11.84 28.52 -1.57
C ILE A 159 10.69 29.41 -1.16
N PHE A 160 9.50 28.84 -1.22
CA PHE A 160 8.26 29.45 -0.76
C PHE A 160 7.78 28.73 0.50
N THR A 161 7.32 29.49 1.50
CA THR A 161 6.78 28.96 2.76
C THR A 161 5.41 29.55 3.03
N ALA A 162 4.44 28.70 3.34
CA ALA A 162 3.06 29.06 3.59
C ALA A 162 2.75 29.19 5.09
N PHE A 163 1.90 30.16 5.46
CA PHE A 163 1.45 30.39 6.82
C PHE A 163 -0.04 30.67 6.86
N TRP A 164 -0.72 30.20 7.92
CA TRP A 164 -2.09 30.62 8.21
C TRP A 164 -2.12 32.05 8.75
N LYS A 165 -3.04 32.88 8.23
CA LYS A 165 -3.43 34.19 8.75
C LYS A 165 -4.95 34.25 8.89
N ALA A 166 -5.45 35.30 9.55
CA ALA A 166 -6.88 35.47 9.82
C ALA A 166 -7.76 35.47 8.55
N ASP A 167 -7.19 35.88 7.42
CA ASP A 167 -7.83 36.04 6.10
C ASP A 167 -7.47 34.92 5.10
N GLY A 168 -6.71 33.90 5.51
CA GLY A 168 -6.37 32.76 4.65
C GLY A 168 -4.89 32.38 4.70
N ILE A 169 -4.33 32.06 3.53
CA ILE A 169 -2.95 31.57 3.41
C ILE A 169 -2.05 32.69 2.91
N TYR A 170 -0.95 32.89 3.62
CA TYR A 170 0.09 33.84 3.27
C TYR A 170 1.37 33.12 2.86
N MET A 171 1.99 33.58 1.77
CA MET A 171 3.23 33.00 1.25
C MET A 171 4.40 33.98 1.45
N GLU A 172 5.50 33.49 2.01
CA GLU A 172 6.80 34.17 2.02
C GLU A 172 7.75 33.44 1.07
N ASN A 173 8.72 34.15 0.48
CA ASN A 173 9.77 33.53 -0.32
C ASN A 173 11.17 34.00 0.09
N GLY A 174 12.15 33.16 -0.20
CA GLY A 174 13.56 33.42 0.05
C GLY A 174 14.43 32.86 -1.07
N ASN A 175 15.47 33.60 -1.45
CA ASN A 175 16.46 33.16 -2.43
C ASN A 175 17.72 32.67 -1.72
N TYR A 176 18.21 31.51 -2.14
CA TYR A 176 19.35 30.84 -1.53
C TYR A 176 20.32 30.37 -2.60
N THR A 177 21.59 30.32 -2.23
CA THR A 177 22.70 29.92 -3.11
C THR A 177 23.24 28.53 -2.79
N SER A 178 22.78 27.92 -1.68
CA SER A 178 23.19 26.58 -1.24
C SER A 178 22.15 25.97 -0.30
N ALA A 179 22.12 24.64 -0.20
CA ALA A 179 21.22 23.92 0.69
C ALA A 179 21.55 24.23 2.15
N LEU A 180 22.83 24.37 2.49
CA LEU A 180 23.26 24.71 3.85
C LEU A 180 22.78 26.09 4.30
N ASN A 181 22.76 27.08 3.40
CA ASN A 181 22.25 28.42 3.70
C ASN A 181 20.74 28.38 4.00
N TRP A 182 19.99 27.58 3.24
CA TRP A 182 18.57 27.35 3.49
C TRP A 182 18.32 26.65 4.85
N LEU A 183 19.06 25.56 5.12
CA LEU A 183 18.90 24.76 6.34
C LEU A 183 19.23 25.53 7.64
N ARG A 184 19.96 26.65 7.53
CA ARG A 184 20.27 27.55 8.65
C ARG A 184 19.39 28.80 8.68
N SER A 185 18.44 28.92 7.76
CA SER A 185 17.65 30.13 7.62
C SER A 185 16.61 30.25 8.75
N PRO A 186 16.33 31.47 9.26
CA PRO A 186 15.24 31.70 10.19
C PRO A 186 13.87 31.35 9.60
N GLN A 187 13.72 31.41 8.28
CA GLN A 187 12.50 31.06 7.57
C GLN A 187 12.18 29.57 7.73
N LEU A 188 13.18 28.68 7.66
CA LEU A 188 12.99 27.26 7.92
C LEU A 188 12.49 26.98 9.36
N THR A 189 13.05 27.67 10.35
CA THR A 189 12.59 27.54 11.75
C THR A 189 11.13 27.96 11.90
N LYS A 190 10.74 29.09 11.30
CA LYS A 190 9.35 29.58 11.32
C LYS A 190 8.37 28.58 10.70
N ILE A 191 8.65 28.08 9.49
CA ILE A 191 7.75 27.15 8.80
C ILE A 191 7.68 25.80 9.51
N SER A 192 8.79 25.33 10.08
CA SER A 192 8.81 24.08 10.86
C SER A 192 7.90 24.19 12.09
N HIS A 193 7.95 25.31 12.80
CA HIS A 193 7.05 25.56 13.92
C HIS A 193 5.56 25.56 13.49
N ALA A 194 5.25 26.18 12.35
CA ALA A 194 3.90 26.22 11.81
C ALA A 194 3.39 24.83 11.38
N ILE A 195 4.24 24.02 10.73
CA ILE A 195 3.91 22.66 10.28
C ILE A 195 3.64 21.71 11.46
N SER A 196 4.27 21.95 12.62
CA SER A 196 4.02 21.18 13.83
C SER A 196 2.63 21.39 14.43
N LYS A 197 1.89 22.43 14.02
CA LYS A 197 0.54 22.73 14.53
C LYS A 197 -0.55 22.14 13.63
N ARG A 198 -1.80 22.18 14.10
CA ARG A 198 -2.98 21.78 13.31
C ARG A 198 -3.04 22.56 11.99
N GLY A 199 -3.35 21.88 10.90
CA GLY A 199 -3.35 22.43 9.55
C GLY A 199 -1.94 22.61 8.98
N GLY A 200 -0.91 22.22 9.74
CA GLY A 200 0.48 22.36 9.35
C GLY A 200 0.87 21.49 8.16
N LEU A 201 0.25 20.32 8.01
CA LEU A 201 0.53 19.46 6.85
C LEU A 201 0.02 20.08 5.54
N ALA A 202 -1.11 20.80 5.57
CA ALA A 202 -1.57 21.57 4.43
C ALA A 202 -0.57 22.70 4.07
N LEU A 203 -0.04 23.44 5.07
CA LEU A 203 0.99 24.46 4.84
C LEU A 203 2.25 23.88 4.17
N LEU A 204 2.65 22.66 4.54
CA LEU A 204 3.75 21.96 3.89
C LEU A 204 3.46 21.73 2.40
N LEU A 205 2.22 21.33 2.05
CA LEU A 205 1.83 21.14 0.65
C LEU A 205 1.86 22.45 -0.15
N TYR A 206 1.27 23.52 0.38
CA TYR A 206 1.34 24.84 -0.27
C TYR A 206 2.79 25.28 -0.47
N SER A 207 3.64 25.08 0.53
CA SER A 207 5.07 25.41 0.45
C SER A 207 5.78 24.59 -0.62
N ALA A 208 5.52 23.27 -0.69
CA ALA A 208 6.12 22.37 -1.68
C ALA A 208 5.67 22.70 -3.11
N VAL A 209 4.36 22.88 -3.33
CA VAL A 209 3.78 23.21 -4.65
C VAL A 209 4.24 24.58 -5.13
N ALA A 210 4.24 25.59 -4.26
CA ALA A 210 4.73 26.92 -4.64
C ALA A 210 6.23 26.93 -4.94
N THR A 211 7.01 26.14 -4.19
CA THR A 211 8.45 25.99 -4.42
C THR A 211 8.75 25.25 -5.72
N ARG A 212 7.99 24.20 -6.06
CA ARG A 212 8.11 23.50 -7.33
C ARG A 212 7.62 24.34 -8.52
N GLY A 213 6.53 25.09 -8.30
CA GLY A 213 5.78 25.84 -9.28
C GLY A 213 4.55 25.06 -9.79
N ALA A 214 3.36 25.64 -9.65
CA ALA A 214 2.09 25.03 -10.03
C ALA A 214 2.04 24.59 -11.50
N ALA A 215 2.52 25.43 -12.42
CA ALA A 215 2.63 25.09 -13.83
C ALA A 215 3.52 23.87 -14.12
N ARG A 216 4.61 23.68 -13.33
CA ARG A 216 5.48 22.50 -13.48
C ARG A 216 4.79 21.24 -12.96
N ILE A 217 4.10 21.32 -11.83
CA ILE A 217 3.33 20.19 -11.32
C ILE A 217 2.28 19.77 -12.33
N ARG A 218 1.52 20.71 -12.90
CA ARG A 218 0.55 20.39 -13.96
C ARG A 218 1.16 19.70 -15.18
N ALA A 219 2.39 20.04 -15.53
CA ALA A 219 3.10 19.38 -16.62
C ALA A 219 3.66 17.99 -16.25
N GLU A 220 3.78 17.70 -14.95
CA GLU A 220 4.25 16.41 -14.42
C GLU A 220 3.12 15.43 -14.16
N THR A 221 1.94 15.94 -13.78
CA THR A 221 0.72 15.15 -13.54
C THR A 221 0.07 14.75 -14.86
N SER A 222 -0.39 13.50 -14.98
CA SER A 222 -0.87 12.94 -16.25
C SER A 222 -2.30 13.37 -16.64
N ASP A 223 -3.12 13.78 -15.68
CA ASP A 223 -4.56 14.00 -15.81
C ASP A 223 -5.04 15.40 -15.39
N GLY A 224 -4.11 16.23 -14.89
CA GLY A 224 -4.41 17.56 -14.36
C GLY A 224 -5.31 17.55 -13.11
N LEU A 225 -5.45 16.40 -12.44
CA LEU A 225 -6.18 16.31 -11.19
C LEU A 225 -5.41 17.01 -10.06
N PRO A 226 -6.11 17.48 -9.01
CA PRO A 226 -5.46 17.96 -7.80
C PRO A 226 -4.60 16.86 -7.15
N LEU A 227 -3.50 17.26 -6.51
CA LEU A 227 -2.60 16.33 -5.81
C LEU A 227 -3.28 15.62 -4.63
N VAL A 228 -4.24 16.29 -3.99
CA VAL A 228 -5.12 15.70 -2.98
C VAL A 228 -6.43 15.34 -3.67
N THR A 229 -6.63 14.04 -3.91
CA THR A 229 -7.70 13.56 -4.78
C THR A 229 -9.01 13.37 -4.00
N ALA A 230 -10.10 13.86 -4.59
CA ALA A 230 -11.46 13.60 -4.15
C ALA A 230 -11.86 12.13 -4.43
N PRO A 231 -12.85 11.57 -3.73
CA PRO A 231 -13.73 12.22 -2.74
C PRO A 231 -13.15 12.28 -1.32
N HIS A 232 -12.18 11.44 -0.98
CA HIS A 232 -11.72 11.25 0.41
C HIS A 232 -10.46 12.04 0.78
N ALA A 233 -10.07 12.99 -0.07
CA ALA A 233 -8.88 13.81 0.12
C ALA A 233 -7.60 12.97 0.33
N PHE A 234 -7.42 11.93 -0.51
CA PHE A 234 -6.31 11.00 -0.39
C PHE A 234 -5.02 11.57 -0.96
N CYS A 235 -3.91 11.04 -0.45
CA CYS A 235 -2.59 11.26 -1.02
C CYS A 235 -2.40 10.33 -2.22
N GLY A 236 -2.51 10.87 -3.43
CA GLY A 236 -2.19 10.15 -4.67
C GLY A 236 -0.68 9.89 -4.84
N PRO A 237 -0.30 9.07 -5.84
CA PRO A 237 1.10 8.81 -6.15
C PRO A 237 1.85 10.08 -6.54
N GLU A 238 1.27 11.02 -7.27
CA GLU A 238 1.90 12.28 -7.68
C GLU A 238 2.29 13.13 -6.46
N LEU A 239 1.40 13.22 -5.47
CA LEU A 239 1.70 13.90 -4.20
C LEU A 239 2.81 13.18 -3.43
N LEU A 240 2.77 11.85 -3.40
CA LEU A 240 3.80 11.06 -2.74
C LEU A 240 5.17 11.24 -3.40
N ASP A 241 5.24 11.27 -4.73
CA ASP A 241 6.48 11.55 -5.48
C ASP A 241 7.00 12.96 -5.15
N LEU A 242 6.12 13.97 -5.10
CA LEU A 242 6.51 15.34 -4.80
C LEU A 242 7.23 15.43 -3.45
N LEU A 243 6.70 14.75 -2.43
CA LEU A 243 7.25 14.79 -1.07
C LEU A 243 8.57 14.00 -0.97
N LEU A 244 8.76 12.94 -1.77
CA LEU A 244 9.96 12.10 -1.73
C LEU A 244 11.07 12.61 -2.64
N SER A 245 10.75 12.98 -3.88
CA SER A 245 11.70 13.31 -4.94
C SER A 245 11.75 14.82 -5.27
N GLY A 246 10.72 15.57 -4.91
CA GLY A 246 10.54 16.97 -5.31
C GLY A 246 9.85 17.16 -6.67
N ALA A 247 9.39 16.09 -7.33
CA ALA A 247 8.63 16.11 -8.57
C ALA A 247 7.33 15.31 -8.44
N ALA A 248 6.27 15.67 -9.16
CA ALA A 248 4.92 15.12 -8.99
C ALA A 248 4.51 14.20 -10.16
N ARG A 249 5.34 13.20 -10.50
CA ARG A 249 5.12 12.36 -11.70
C ARG A 249 4.30 11.11 -11.43
N GLY A 250 4.28 10.62 -10.18
CA GLY A 250 3.48 9.45 -9.79
C GLY A 250 3.97 8.09 -10.31
N ASP A 251 5.15 8.03 -10.93
CA ASP A 251 5.68 6.83 -11.61
C ASP A 251 6.29 5.77 -10.66
N PHE A 252 5.55 5.35 -9.63
CA PHE A 252 5.97 4.29 -8.70
C PHE A 252 5.93 2.90 -9.32
N PHE A 253 5.13 2.73 -10.38
CA PHE A 253 4.85 1.46 -11.01
C PHE A 253 5.45 1.39 -12.42
N VAL A 254 5.88 0.20 -12.81
CA VAL A 254 6.40 -0.08 -14.14
C VAL A 254 5.23 -0.19 -15.11
N SER A 255 5.34 0.48 -16.27
CA SER A 255 4.31 0.37 -17.31
C SER A 255 4.29 -1.02 -17.95
N LYS A 256 3.12 -1.44 -18.47
CA LYS A 256 2.97 -2.72 -19.19
C LYS A 256 3.95 -2.83 -20.37
N ASP A 257 4.15 -1.73 -21.09
CA ASP A 257 5.07 -1.68 -22.23
C ASP A 257 6.53 -1.86 -21.79
N GLN A 258 6.91 -1.30 -20.64
CA GLN A 258 8.23 -1.53 -20.05
C GLN A 258 8.38 -2.98 -19.60
N ILE A 259 7.35 -3.61 -19.03
CA ILE A 259 7.37 -5.02 -18.66
C ILE A 259 7.60 -5.89 -19.91
N ILE A 260 6.90 -5.63 -21.01
CA ILE A 260 7.04 -6.38 -22.27
C ILE A 260 8.46 -6.22 -22.84
N LYS A 261 8.95 -4.99 -22.96
CA LYS A 261 10.32 -4.72 -23.46
C LYS A 261 11.39 -5.37 -22.57
N ASN A 262 11.26 -5.25 -21.25
CA ASN A 262 12.22 -5.84 -20.30
C ASN A 262 12.17 -7.37 -20.30
N ALA A 263 11.01 -7.98 -20.55
CA ALA A 263 10.86 -9.43 -20.69
C ALA A 263 11.57 -9.97 -21.94
N GLU A 264 11.58 -9.20 -23.04
CA GLU A 264 12.35 -9.52 -24.25
C GLU A 264 13.86 -9.38 -24.03
N GLU A 265 14.28 -8.39 -23.24
CA GLU A 265 15.70 -8.06 -23.03
C GLU A 265 16.34 -8.71 -21.77
N LYS A 266 15.57 -9.45 -20.96
CA LYS A 266 16.02 -10.11 -19.70
C LYS A 266 16.61 -9.16 -18.64
N TYR A 267 16.26 -7.88 -18.65
CA TYR A 267 16.77 -6.93 -17.66
C TYR A 267 15.85 -6.81 -16.44
N ALA A 268 16.44 -6.36 -15.32
CA ALA A 268 15.67 -5.94 -14.14
C ALA A 268 14.66 -4.86 -14.54
N VAL A 269 13.49 -4.89 -13.92
CA VAL A 269 12.38 -4.01 -14.31
C VAL A 269 12.63 -2.63 -13.71
N THR A 270 13.29 -1.76 -14.48
CA THR A 270 13.67 -0.40 -14.06
C THR A 270 12.69 0.63 -14.61
N SER A 271 12.34 1.62 -13.79
CA SER A 271 11.65 2.82 -14.29
C SER A 271 12.67 3.75 -14.94
N THR A 272 12.29 4.38 -16.05
CA THR A 272 13.12 5.38 -16.73
C THR A 272 13.43 6.61 -15.86
N LEU A 273 12.67 6.82 -14.78
CA LEU A 273 12.74 8.01 -13.90
C LEU A 273 13.39 7.72 -12.55
N PHE A 274 13.25 6.50 -12.03
CA PHE A 274 13.98 6.04 -10.84
C PHE A 274 15.27 5.32 -11.22
N ARG A 275 16.14 5.95 -12.01
CA ARG A 275 17.43 5.34 -12.44
C ARG A 275 18.45 5.13 -11.31
N ALA A 276 18.11 5.55 -10.09
CA ALA A 276 18.94 5.42 -8.90
C ALA A 276 18.09 5.08 -7.67
N ARG A 277 18.67 4.31 -6.75
CA ARG A 277 18.05 3.97 -5.46
C ARG A 277 17.76 5.25 -4.67
N GLY A 278 16.51 5.42 -4.26
CA GLY A 278 16.10 6.50 -3.35
C GLY A 278 16.56 6.23 -1.91
N THR A 279 16.43 7.23 -1.03
CA THR A 279 16.69 7.06 0.42
C THR A 279 15.58 6.29 1.12
N ILE A 280 14.33 6.49 0.68
CA ILE A 280 13.13 5.86 1.23
C ILE A 280 12.54 4.99 0.11
N GLY A 281 12.16 3.78 0.47
CA GLY A 281 11.55 2.81 -0.43
C GLY A 281 10.04 2.88 -0.43
N PHE A 282 9.44 2.17 -1.37
CA PHE A 282 8.00 2.03 -1.51
C PHE A 282 7.65 0.58 -1.80
N LEU A 283 6.64 0.05 -1.10
CA LEU A 283 6.04 -1.26 -1.36
C LEU A 283 4.53 -1.09 -1.43
N SER A 284 3.87 -1.75 -2.39
CA SER A 284 2.42 -1.63 -2.57
C SER A 284 1.75 -2.99 -2.64
N HIS A 285 0.58 -3.09 -2.01
CA HIS A 285 -0.34 -4.20 -2.18
C HIS A 285 -0.79 -4.36 -3.64
N ASP A 286 -0.76 -3.29 -4.44
CA ASP A 286 -1.17 -3.29 -5.85
C ASP A 286 -0.28 -4.19 -6.73
N GLU A 287 0.90 -4.59 -6.25
CA GLU A 287 1.68 -5.62 -6.94
C GLU A 287 0.94 -6.95 -7.03
N SER A 288 0.03 -7.22 -6.08
CA SER A 288 -0.84 -8.39 -6.13
C SER A 288 -1.81 -8.36 -7.31
N THR A 289 -2.14 -7.18 -7.85
CA THR A 289 -3.00 -6.98 -9.02
C THR A 289 -2.21 -6.82 -10.32
N GLY A 290 -0.88 -6.93 -10.26
CA GLY A 290 0.00 -6.81 -11.42
C GLY A 290 0.53 -5.39 -11.65
N ARG A 291 0.23 -4.41 -10.80
CA ARG A 291 0.90 -3.10 -10.81
C ARG A 291 2.24 -3.23 -10.10
N ILE A 292 3.29 -3.53 -10.85
CA ILE A 292 4.61 -3.84 -10.30
C ILE A 292 5.31 -2.56 -9.86
N VAL A 293 5.69 -2.45 -8.59
CA VAL A 293 6.52 -1.35 -8.09
C VAL A 293 7.94 -1.47 -8.63
N CYS A 294 8.54 -0.34 -9.01
CA CYS A 294 9.90 -0.27 -9.55
C CYS A 294 10.95 -0.85 -8.60
N ASP A 295 11.95 -1.54 -9.14
CA ASP A 295 12.98 -2.22 -8.34
C ASP A 295 13.82 -1.26 -7.48
N GLU A 296 14.02 -0.02 -7.94
CA GLU A 296 14.81 0.99 -7.22
C GLU A 296 14.13 1.50 -5.96
N LEU A 297 12.79 1.46 -5.92
CA LEU A 297 11.99 1.77 -4.74
C LEU A 297 11.91 0.60 -3.76
N LYS A 298 12.09 -0.63 -4.25
CA LYS A 298 12.17 -1.84 -3.42
C LYS A 298 13.54 -2.01 -2.75
N ARG A 299 14.56 -1.28 -3.20
CA ARG A 299 15.94 -1.36 -2.69
C ARG A 299 16.46 0.02 -2.25
N PRO A 300 15.82 0.66 -1.26
CA PRO A 300 16.25 1.96 -0.80
C PRO A 300 17.64 1.92 -0.15
N LEU A 301 18.34 3.06 -0.15
CA LEU A 301 19.65 3.23 0.50
C LEU A 301 19.58 3.13 2.02
N ARG A 302 18.38 3.32 2.59
CA ARG A 302 18.09 3.15 4.01
C ARG A 302 16.88 2.23 4.17
N PRO A 303 16.84 1.40 5.21
CA PRO A 303 15.75 0.48 5.50
C PRO A 303 14.52 1.24 6.02
N ILE A 304 13.98 2.13 5.21
CA ILE A 304 12.78 2.91 5.46
C ILE A 304 11.89 2.68 4.24
N PHE A 305 10.68 2.21 4.47
CA PHE A 305 9.71 1.89 3.43
C PHE A 305 8.38 2.53 3.79
N ILE A 306 7.79 3.20 2.80
CA ILE A 306 6.37 3.52 2.82
C ILE A 306 5.64 2.30 2.26
N LEU A 307 4.66 1.82 3.01
CA LEU A 307 3.84 0.67 2.65
C LEU A 307 2.45 1.15 2.26
N HIS A 308 2.04 0.87 1.03
CA HIS A 308 0.68 1.11 0.56
C HIS A 308 -0.15 -0.17 0.71
N GLY A 309 -1.12 -0.17 1.62
CA GLY A 309 -2.01 -1.29 1.91
C GLY A 309 -3.22 -1.41 0.96
N GLY A 310 -3.30 -0.55 -0.06
CA GLY A 310 -4.43 -0.43 -1.01
C GLY A 310 -5.23 0.86 -0.79
N ASP A 311 -5.57 1.16 0.45
CA ASP A 311 -6.39 2.31 0.87
C ASP A 311 -5.69 3.20 1.91
N HIS A 312 -4.57 2.74 2.46
CA HIS A 312 -3.88 3.40 3.55
C HIS A 312 -2.35 3.25 3.44
N PHE A 313 -1.64 4.33 3.71
CA PHE A 313 -0.18 4.34 3.77
C PHE A 313 0.30 4.20 5.22
N THR A 314 1.25 3.29 5.43
CA THR A 314 1.93 3.10 6.72
C THR A 314 3.45 3.20 6.53
N LEU A 315 4.19 3.29 7.62
CA LEU A 315 5.65 3.39 7.57
C LEU A 315 6.29 2.16 8.21
N LEU A 316 7.33 1.62 7.56
CA LEU A 316 8.17 0.55 8.08
C LEU A 316 9.63 1.02 8.08
N PHE A 317 10.34 0.89 9.20
CA PHE A 317 11.75 1.26 9.27
C PHE A 317 12.54 0.42 10.26
N LYS A 318 13.82 0.20 9.99
CA LYS A 318 14.67 -0.64 10.85
C LYS A 318 15.30 0.16 11.98
N ASN A 319 15.28 -0.40 13.19
CA ASN A 319 16.14 0.03 14.28
C ASN A 319 17.48 -0.72 14.20
N TYR A 320 18.57 0.02 14.00
CA TYR A 320 19.89 -0.56 13.86
C TYR A 320 20.46 -1.10 15.17
N GLU A 321 20.09 -0.53 16.31
CA GLU A 321 20.64 -0.94 17.62
C GLU A 321 20.11 -2.31 18.04
N GLN A 322 18.87 -2.63 17.68
CA GLN A 322 18.13 -3.77 18.23
C GLN A 322 17.70 -4.80 17.18
N ASN A 323 18.15 -4.61 15.92
CA ASN A 323 17.93 -5.49 14.77
C ASN A 323 16.46 -5.95 14.57
N PHE A 324 15.51 -5.05 14.82
CA PHE A 324 14.09 -5.23 14.53
C PHE A 324 13.59 -4.13 13.61
N TRP A 325 12.34 -4.25 13.18
CA TRP A 325 11.66 -3.24 12.39
C TRP A 325 10.53 -2.61 13.19
N TYR A 326 10.38 -1.30 13.10
CA TYR A 326 9.19 -0.59 13.52
C TYR A 326 8.21 -0.53 12.37
N HIS A 327 6.95 -0.85 12.64
CA HIS A 327 5.83 -0.58 11.74
C HIS A 327 4.87 0.39 12.42
N TRP A 328 4.64 1.52 11.77
CA TRP A 328 3.76 2.58 12.26
C TRP A 328 2.50 2.66 11.42
N ASN A 329 1.38 2.28 12.05
CA ASN A 329 0.04 2.60 11.57
C ASN A 329 -0.46 3.84 12.34
N GLY A 330 -0.60 4.96 11.63
CA GLY A 330 -0.94 6.25 12.23
C GLY A 330 -2.43 6.45 12.52
N LEU A 331 -3.31 5.66 11.89
CA LEU A 331 -4.75 5.92 11.83
C LEU A 331 -5.55 5.02 12.80
N GLU A 332 -6.55 5.59 13.45
CA GLU A 332 -7.51 4.86 14.30
C GLU A 332 -8.45 3.96 13.46
N PRO A 333 -9.03 2.89 14.05
CA PRO A 333 -8.89 2.43 15.43
C PRO A 333 -7.57 1.68 15.70
N ASN A 334 -6.89 1.24 14.63
CA ASN A 334 -5.69 0.41 14.71
C ASN A 334 -4.38 1.21 14.84
N ARG A 335 -4.44 2.43 15.41
CA ARG A 335 -3.26 3.29 15.56
C ARG A 335 -2.28 2.61 16.49
N LYS A 336 -1.13 2.19 15.94
CA LYS A 336 -0.22 1.32 16.67
C LYS A 336 1.19 1.38 16.11
N LEU A 337 2.16 1.45 17.02
CA LEU A 337 3.56 1.20 16.73
C LEU A 337 3.87 -0.27 17.08
N SER A 338 4.13 -1.05 16.06
CA SER A 338 4.44 -2.48 16.18
C SER A 338 5.94 -2.71 16.01
N LEU A 339 6.46 -3.62 16.81
CA LEU A 339 7.80 -4.15 16.68
C LEU A 339 7.73 -5.45 15.89
N LEU A 340 8.39 -5.48 14.75
CA LEU A 340 8.40 -6.62 13.86
C LEU A 340 9.79 -7.25 13.86
N ARG A 341 9.83 -8.55 14.13
CA ARG A 341 10.99 -9.37 13.80
C ARG A 341 10.68 -10.08 12.49
N LEU A 342 11.37 -9.64 11.44
CA LEU A 342 11.34 -10.31 10.14
C LEU A 342 12.31 -11.49 10.18
N SER A 343 11.97 -12.59 9.52
CA SER A 343 12.87 -13.75 9.39
C SER A 343 14.23 -13.36 8.79
N ASN A 344 15.31 -14.08 9.15
CA ASN A 344 16.71 -13.80 8.76
C ASN A 344 16.98 -13.72 7.24
N SER A 345 16.02 -14.12 6.42
CA SER A 345 16.03 -14.04 4.95
C SER A 345 15.74 -12.64 4.38
N CYS A 346 15.57 -11.60 5.20
CA CYS A 346 15.19 -10.27 4.72
C CYS A 346 16.40 -9.32 4.62
N GLN A 347 17.31 -9.56 3.67
CA GLN A 347 18.39 -8.62 3.39
C GLN A 347 17.90 -7.52 2.44
N LEU A 348 18.47 -6.31 2.56
CA LEU A 348 18.07 -5.18 1.71
C LEU A 348 18.47 -5.36 0.25
N ASP A 349 19.52 -6.13 -0.02
CA ASP A 349 20.07 -6.34 -1.35
C ASP A 349 19.49 -7.56 -2.09
N ASP A 350 18.59 -8.31 -1.46
CA ASP A 350 17.96 -9.47 -2.11
C ASP A 350 17.26 -9.03 -3.41
N PRO A 351 17.33 -9.79 -4.51
CA PRO A 351 16.60 -9.44 -5.71
C PRO A 351 15.09 -9.43 -5.45
N SER A 352 14.39 -8.52 -6.12
CA SER A 352 12.92 -8.58 -6.16
C SER A 352 12.51 -9.89 -6.84
N PRO A 353 11.46 -10.57 -6.38
CA PRO A 353 10.96 -11.74 -7.08
C PRO A 353 10.48 -11.34 -8.48
N PRO A 354 10.80 -12.12 -9.53
CA PRO A 354 10.31 -11.82 -10.87
C PRO A 354 8.77 -11.94 -10.92
N PRO A 355 8.09 -11.12 -11.71
CA PRO A 355 6.66 -11.32 -11.97
C PRO A 355 6.43 -12.70 -12.58
N SER A 356 5.41 -13.41 -12.10
CA SER A 356 5.06 -14.72 -12.65
C SER A 356 4.44 -14.56 -14.04
N ALA A 357 5.12 -15.03 -15.08
CA ALA A 357 4.53 -15.15 -16.41
C ALA A 357 3.32 -16.10 -16.39
N ARG A 358 2.24 -15.74 -17.10
CA ARG A 358 1.06 -16.58 -17.25
C ARG A 358 1.22 -17.43 -18.51
N TYR A 359 1.18 -18.75 -18.33
CA TYR A 359 1.26 -19.74 -19.40
C TYR A 359 -0.03 -20.54 -19.48
N LYS A 360 -0.22 -21.22 -20.61
CA LYS A 360 -1.32 -22.17 -20.82
C LYS A 360 -1.42 -23.15 -19.67
N VAL A 361 -2.59 -23.16 -19.02
CA VAL A 361 -2.86 -24.07 -17.91
C VAL A 361 -3.01 -25.51 -18.40
N ARG A 362 -2.69 -26.48 -17.54
CA ARG A 362 -2.84 -27.91 -17.86
C ARG A 362 -3.90 -28.56 -16.99
N PRO A 363 -4.54 -29.65 -17.46
CA PRO A 363 -5.50 -30.39 -16.66
C PRO A 363 -4.90 -30.82 -15.30
N GLY A 364 -5.67 -30.63 -14.23
CA GLY A 364 -5.25 -30.90 -12.85
C GLY A 364 -4.43 -29.78 -12.18
N GLU A 365 -4.04 -28.71 -12.89
CA GLU A 365 -3.50 -27.52 -12.23
C GLU A 365 -4.58 -26.79 -11.42
N ILE A 366 -4.19 -26.07 -10.36
CA ILE A 366 -5.11 -25.27 -9.55
C ILE A 366 -5.50 -23.99 -10.32
N GLU A 367 -6.73 -23.95 -10.83
CA GLU A 367 -7.31 -22.76 -11.46
C GLU A 367 -7.57 -21.67 -10.40
N SER A 368 -8.39 -22.01 -9.39
CA SER A 368 -8.76 -21.06 -8.34
C SER A 368 -8.93 -21.70 -6.97
N ILE A 369 -8.80 -20.86 -5.95
CA ILE A 369 -9.17 -21.18 -4.58
C ILE A 369 -10.63 -20.72 -4.43
N VAL A 370 -11.51 -21.67 -4.20
CA VAL A 370 -12.96 -21.44 -4.13
C VAL A 370 -13.32 -20.82 -2.79
N GLN A 371 -12.96 -21.49 -1.71
CA GLN A 371 -13.25 -21.07 -0.34
C GLN A 371 -12.31 -21.76 0.66
N ARG A 372 -12.44 -21.39 1.93
CA ARG A 372 -11.71 -21.97 3.06
C ARG A 372 -12.66 -22.70 4.00
N SER A 373 -12.18 -23.72 4.70
CA SER A 373 -13.02 -24.59 5.53
C SER A 373 -13.51 -23.94 6.83
N SER A 374 -12.82 -22.91 7.32
CA SER A 374 -13.19 -22.16 8.52
C SER A 374 -12.65 -20.74 8.46
N THR A 375 -13.40 -19.79 9.02
CA THR A 375 -12.97 -18.39 9.17
C THR A 375 -12.30 -18.11 10.51
N LYS A 376 -12.51 -18.97 11.52
CA LYS A 376 -12.10 -18.75 12.91
C LYS A 376 -10.68 -19.20 13.24
N LEU A 377 -10.05 -19.95 12.34
CA LEU A 377 -8.70 -20.49 12.52
C LEU A 377 -7.71 -19.68 11.70
N TRP A 378 -6.45 -19.72 12.12
CA TRP A 378 -5.36 -19.13 11.35
C TRP A 378 -5.34 -19.72 9.94
N TYR A 379 -5.17 -18.88 8.93
CA TYR A 379 -5.38 -19.27 7.53
C TYR A 379 -4.41 -20.38 7.05
N ARG A 380 -3.30 -20.61 7.76
CA ARG A 380 -2.36 -21.72 7.47
C ARG A 380 -2.71 -23.05 8.13
N ASP A 381 -3.67 -23.04 9.06
CA ASP A 381 -4.07 -24.22 9.83
C ASP A 381 -5.39 -24.84 9.31
N ILE A 382 -5.84 -24.40 8.13
CA ILE A 382 -7.11 -24.82 7.52
C ILE A 382 -6.92 -25.43 6.13
N SER A 383 -8.02 -25.97 5.61
CA SER A 383 -8.11 -26.51 4.26
C SER A 383 -8.81 -25.54 3.32
N TYR A 384 -8.46 -25.65 2.05
CA TYR A 384 -8.97 -24.84 0.96
C TYR A 384 -9.66 -25.72 -0.06
N GLU A 385 -10.83 -25.30 -0.51
CA GLU A 385 -11.50 -25.90 -1.66
C GLU A 385 -10.84 -25.35 -2.93
N LEU A 386 -10.38 -26.25 -3.80
CA LEU A 386 -9.65 -25.94 -5.02
C LEU A 386 -10.49 -26.32 -6.22
N SER A 387 -10.58 -25.39 -7.17
CA SER A 387 -11.05 -25.64 -8.52
C SER A 387 -9.84 -26.03 -9.37
N LEU A 388 -9.86 -27.25 -9.89
CA LEU A 388 -8.83 -27.73 -10.80
C LEU A 388 -9.21 -27.41 -12.25
N VAL A 389 -8.19 -27.27 -13.09
CA VAL A 389 -8.34 -27.12 -14.53
C VAL A 389 -8.84 -28.45 -15.12
N THR A 390 -9.92 -28.40 -15.88
CA THR A 390 -10.43 -29.54 -16.64
C THR A 390 -9.76 -29.61 -18.02
N PRO A 391 -9.77 -30.76 -18.71
CA PRO A 391 -9.29 -30.87 -20.09
C PRO A 391 -9.93 -29.88 -21.05
N GLU A 392 -11.22 -29.61 -20.87
CA GLU A 392 -11.98 -28.66 -21.69
C GLU A 392 -11.50 -27.23 -21.45
N PHE A 393 -11.34 -26.83 -20.18
CA PHE A 393 -10.82 -25.51 -19.84
C PHE A 393 -9.38 -25.29 -20.32
N ALA A 394 -8.51 -26.30 -20.18
CA ALA A 394 -7.14 -26.24 -20.67
C ALA A 394 -7.07 -26.11 -22.19
N HIS A 395 -7.97 -26.77 -22.92
CA HIS A 395 -8.04 -26.66 -24.38
C HIS A 395 -8.34 -25.22 -24.80
N ASP A 396 -9.32 -24.60 -24.15
CA ASP A 396 -9.86 -23.28 -24.49
C ASP A 396 -9.03 -22.10 -23.96
N ASP A 397 -8.00 -22.35 -23.13
CA ASP A 397 -7.09 -21.31 -22.64
C ASP A 397 -6.27 -20.70 -23.81
N PRO A 398 -6.43 -19.38 -24.09
CA PRO A 398 -5.76 -18.71 -25.20
C PRO A 398 -4.31 -18.33 -24.87
N THR A 399 -3.84 -18.53 -23.64
CA THR A 399 -2.48 -18.15 -23.24
C THR A 399 -1.42 -19.02 -23.94
N PRO A 400 -0.21 -18.49 -24.17
CA PRO A 400 0.82 -19.22 -24.89
C PRO A 400 1.27 -20.45 -24.13
N SER A 401 1.59 -21.51 -24.89
CA SER A 401 2.17 -22.73 -24.33
C SER A 401 3.43 -22.42 -23.54
N ARG A 402 3.59 -23.12 -22.41
CA ARG A 402 4.78 -23.01 -21.58
C ARG A 402 6.03 -23.39 -22.39
N PRO A 403 7.13 -22.62 -22.31
CA PRO A 403 8.39 -23.00 -22.93
C PRO A 403 8.86 -24.34 -22.37
N GLN A 404 9.42 -25.21 -23.23
CA GLN A 404 10.04 -26.44 -22.76
C GLN A 404 11.23 -26.08 -21.85
N SER A 405 11.31 -26.72 -20.68
CA SER A 405 12.28 -26.42 -19.60
C SER A 405 13.74 -26.36 -20.06
N ASN A 406 14.06 -27.06 -21.15
CA ASN A 406 15.42 -27.20 -21.66
C ASN A 406 15.94 -25.92 -22.36
N ASN A 407 15.07 -24.95 -22.65
CA ASN A 407 15.42 -23.73 -23.40
C ASN A 407 15.38 -22.44 -22.55
N LEU A 408 15.05 -22.52 -21.26
CA LEU A 408 14.98 -21.35 -20.38
C LEU A 408 16.30 -21.15 -19.63
N PRO A 409 16.78 -19.90 -19.47
CA PRO A 409 17.82 -19.58 -18.50
C PRO A 409 17.44 -20.12 -17.12
N SER A 410 18.41 -20.58 -16.34
CA SER A 410 18.20 -21.14 -15.00
C SER A 410 17.43 -20.20 -14.05
N SER A 411 17.50 -18.89 -14.25
CA SER A 411 16.74 -17.87 -13.51
C SER A 411 15.24 -17.80 -13.85
N LEU A 412 14.83 -18.32 -15.01
CA LEU A 412 13.43 -18.36 -15.48
C LEU A 412 12.86 -19.78 -15.49
N ASN A 413 13.66 -20.76 -15.08
CA ASN A 413 13.25 -22.15 -15.00
C ASN A 413 12.34 -22.34 -13.79
N THR A 414 11.10 -21.86 -13.91
CA THR A 414 10.05 -22.18 -12.96
C THR A 414 9.73 -23.66 -13.12
N ALA A 415 9.86 -24.41 -12.03
CA ALA A 415 9.42 -25.81 -12.00
C ALA A 415 8.01 -25.91 -12.61
N PRO A 416 7.72 -26.95 -13.42
CA PRO A 416 6.37 -27.18 -13.89
C PRO A 416 5.42 -27.18 -12.68
N PRO A 417 4.24 -26.54 -12.79
CA PRO A 417 3.31 -26.43 -11.69
C PRO A 417 2.85 -27.83 -11.32
N ASP A 418 2.63 -27.99 -10.02
CA ASP A 418 2.12 -29.23 -9.46
C ASP A 418 0.74 -29.52 -10.06
N ILE A 419 0.58 -30.75 -10.54
CA ILE A 419 -0.69 -31.28 -11.03
C ILE A 419 -1.30 -32.07 -9.89
N PHE A 420 -2.56 -31.79 -9.58
CA PHE A 420 -3.30 -32.46 -8.51
C PHE A 420 -4.13 -33.58 -9.09
N ASP A 421 -4.14 -34.70 -8.38
CA ASP A 421 -5.17 -35.71 -8.57
C ASP A 421 -6.48 -35.19 -7.94
N PHE A 422 -7.60 -35.52 -8.58
CA PHE A 422 -8.94 -35.21 -8.08
C PHE A 422 -9.32 -36.02 -6.83
N GLY A 423 -8.47 -36.98 -6.46
CA GLY A 423 -8.65 -37.83 -5.30
C GLY A 423 -9.84 -38.78 -5.48
N PRO A 424 -10.31 -39.41 -4.39
CA PRO A 424 -11.49 -40.24 -4.44
C PRO A 424 -12.72 -39.40 -4.77
N GLN A 425 -13.66 -40.01 -5.49
CA GLN A 425 -14.97 -39.43 -5.74
C GLN A 425 -15.61 -39.00 -4.40
N PRO A 426 -16.20 -37.80 -4.30
CA PRO A 426 -16.87 -37.32 -3.10
C PRO A 426 -18.18 -38.09 -2.91
N ASN A 427 -18.08 -39.34 -2.47
CA ASN A 427 -19.25 -40.15 -2.14
C ASN A 427 -19.88 -39.54 -0.88
N GLU A 428 -21.11 -39.03 -1.02
CA GLU A 428 -21.94 -38.47 0.05
C GLU A 428 -21.55 -37.07 0.56
N LEU A 429 -20.37 -36.55 0.23
CA LEU A 429 -19.97 -35.18 0.56
C LEU A 429 -20.51 -34.16 -0.45
N PRO A 430 -20.90 -32.95 -0.01
CA PRO A 430 -21.22 -31.86 -0.92
C PRO A 430 -20.05 -31.55 -1.87
N TRP A 431 -20.34 -31.37 -3.16
CA TRP A 431 -19.30 -31.13 -4.17
C TRP A 431 -19.69 -30.03 -5.15
N ARG A 432 -18.69 -29.37 -5.73
CA ARG A 432 -18.90 -28.30 -6.71
C ARG A 432 -18.59 -28.76 -8.12
N CYS A 433 -19.52 -28.52 -9.03
CA CYS A 433 -19.34 -28.83 -10.45
C CYS A 433 -18.33 -27.87 -11.09
N LEU A 434 -17.19 -28.38 -11.53
CA LEU A 434 -16.13 -27.53 -12.11
C LEU A 434 -16.55 -26.88 -13.42
N LYS A 435 -17.28 -27.61 -14.28
CA LYS A 435 -17.83 -27.07 -15.53
C LYS A 435 -18.69 -25.83 -15.29
N CYS A 436 -19.60 -25.87 -14.32
CA CYS A 436 -20.40 -24.71 -13.93
C CYS A 436 -19.57 -23.65 -13.22
N TYR A 437 -18.59 -24.05 -12.42
CA TYR A 437 -17.79 -23.12 -11.64
C TYR A 437 -16.80 -22.30 -12.51
N HIS A 438 -16.26 -22.86 -13.59
CA HIS A 438 -15.45 -22.11 -14.55
C HIS A 438 -16.26 -21.00 -15.24
N SER A 439 -17.56 -21.22 -15.42
CA SER A 439 -18.51 -20.23 -15.96
C SER A 439 -19.34 -19.53 -14.86
N ARG A 440 -18.90 -19.56 -13.59
CA ARG A 440 -19.70 -19.08 -12.44
C ARG A 440 -20.15 -17.63 -12.53
N PHE A 441 -19.34 -16.75 -13.12
CA PHE A 441 -19.71 -15.33 -13.27
C PHE A 441 -20.74 -15.11 -14.38
N GLN A 442 -20.82 -16.02 -15.35
CA GLN A 442 -21.84 -16.00 -16.41
C GLN A 442 -23.13 -16.69 -15.96
N THR A 443 -23.01 -17.73 -15.12
CA THR A 443 -24.12 -18.62 -14.75
C THR A 443 -24.64 -18.40 -13.33
N ALA A 444 -24.00 -17.54 -12.54
CA ALA A 444 -24.23 -17.37 -11.10
C ALA A 444 -24.18 -18.69 -10.28
N SER A 445 -23.51 -19.73 -10.79
CA SER A 445 -23.50 -21.05 -10.18
C SER A 445 -22.45 -21.19 -9.07
N PHE A 446 -22.78 -20.70 -7.87
CA PHE A 446 -21.95 -20.80 -6.66
C PHE A 446 -22.44 -21.87 -5.65
N GLY A 447 -23.44 -22.67 -6.00
CA GLY A 447 -24.00 -23.71 -5.11
C GLY A 447 -23.12 -24.97 -4.99
N LEU A 448 -23.33 -25.72 -3.91
CA LEU A 448 -22.83 -27.08 -3.72
C LEU A 448 -23.92 -28.09 -4.14
N ASN A 449 -23.52 -29.20 -4.73
CA ASN A 449 -24.41 -30.33 -5.00
C ASN A 449 -24.41 -31.24 -3.77
N HIS A 450 -25.55 -31.35 -3.11
CA HIS A 450 -25.74 -32.24 -1.95
C HIS A 450 -26.26 -33.58 -2.44
N SER A 451 -25.53 -34.67 -2.16
CA SER A 451 -25.97 -36.06 -2.37
C SER A 451 -26.45 -36.45 -3.78
N LEU A 452 -26.25 -35.60 -4.79
CA LEU A 452 -26.53 -35.89 -6.19
C LEU A 452 -25.25 -36.35 -6.91
N LEU A 453 -25.35 -37.44 -7.67
CA LEU A 453 -24.30 -37.88 -8.60
C LEU A 453 -24.18 -36.99 -9.85
N LYS A 454 -25.12 -36.05 -10.02
CA LYS A 454 -25.20 -35.10 -11.14
C LYS A 454 -25.34 -33.68 -10.61
N CYS A 455 -24.74 -32.73 -11.32
CA CYS A 455 -24.87 -31.33 -11.02
C CYS A 455 -26.31 -30.86 -11.22
N ALA A 456 -26.88 -30.15 -10.25
CA ALA A 456 -28.24 -29.62 -10.34
C ALA A 456 -28.41 -28.56 -11.44
N VAL A 457 -27.33 -27.91 -11.87
CA VAL A 457 -27.35 -26.83 -12.86
C VAL A 457 -27.19 -27.37 -14.29
N CYS A 458 -26.10 -28.09 -14.58
CA CYS A 458 -25.82 -28.56 -15.94
C CYS A 458 -26.20 -30.04 -16.19
N GLY A 459 -26.61 -30.78 -15.16
CA GLY A 459 -26.90 -32.21 -15.27
C GLY A 459 -25.68 -33.12 -15.45
N THR A 460 -24.48 -32.57 -15.65
CA THR A 460 -23.24 -33.35 -15.79
C THR A 460 -22.94 -34.12 -14.52
N GLY A 461 -22.50 -35.37 -14.66
CA GLY A 461 -22.10 -36.21 -13.54
C GLY A 461 -20.86 -35.70 -12.80
N LEU A 462 -20.47 -36.46 -11.77
CA LEU A 462 -19.13 -36.35 -11.17
C LEU A 462 -18.03 -36.57 -12.20
N ARG A 463 -18.31 -37.34 -13.26
CA ARG A 463 -17.50 -37.38 -14.47
C ARG A 463 -18.25 -36.75 -15.64
N ASP A 464 -17.52 -36.05 -16.49
CA ASP A 464 -18.05 -35.56 -17.77
C ASP A 464 -18.29 -36.71 -18.76
N ASP A 465 -18.82 -36.39 -19.95
CA ASP A 465 -19.14 -37.38 -20.98
C ASP A 465 -17.90 -38.10 -21.54
N LYS A 466 -16.70 -37.55 -21.27
CA LYS A 466 -15.39 -38.13 -21.64
C LYS A 466 -14.75 -38.89 -20.47
N GLY A 467 -15.43 -38.99 -19.33
CA GLY A 467 -14.95 -39.66 -18.13
C GLY A 467 -14.01 -38.82 -17.26
N ASN A 468 -13.79 -37.54 -17.53
CA ASN A 468 -12.92 -36.69 -16.72
C ASN A 468 -13.62 -36.27 -15.42
N PRO A 469 -12.89 -36.20 -14.29
CA PRO A 469 -13.44 -35.66 -13.04
C PRO A 469 -13.97 -34.23 -13.19
N ASN A 470 -15.09 -33.94 -12.52
CA ASN A 470 -15.81 -32.67 -12.61
C ASN A 470 -16.19 -32.12 -11.21
N TRP A 471 -15.40 -32.42 -10.17
CA TRP A 471 -15.60 -31.92 -8.81
C TRP A 471 -14.40 -31.11 -8.29
N SER A 472 -14.65 -30.18 -7.37
CA SER A 472 -13.62 -29.49 -6.59
C SER A 472 -13.03 -30.41 -5.51
N ILE A 473 -11.78 -30.15 -5.11
CA ILE A 473 -11.09 -30.91 -4.06
C ILE A 473 -10.80 -30.05 -2.84
N TRP A 474 -10.64 -30.67 -1.67
CA TRP A 474 -10.15 -30.01 -0.46
C TRP A 474 -8.69 -30.36 -0.21
N CYS A 475 -7.86 -29.35 0.08
CA CYS A 475 -6.43 -29.53 0.34
C CYS A 475 -6.02 -28.69 1.55
N ALA A 476 -5.25 -29.26 2.48
CA ALA A 476 -4.72 -28.50 3.61
C ALA A 476 -3.66 -27.51 3.14
N TYR A 477 -3.55 -26.35 3.79
CA TYR A 477 -2.58 -25.29 3.41
C TYR A 477 -1.16 -25.82 3.18
N LYS A 478 -0.65 -26.64 4.11
CA LYS A 478 0.70 -27.21 4.06
C LYS A 478 0.96 -28.11 2.84
N ASP A 479 -0.10 -28.68 2.28
CA ASP A 479 -0.06 -29.60 1.13
C ASP A 479 -0.27 -28.85 -0.20
N LEU A 480 -0.56 -27.54 -0.14
CA LEU A 480 -0.65 -26.69 -1.34
C LEU A 480 0.74 -26.45 -1.95
N PRO A 481 0.82 -26.27 -3.28
CA PRO A 481 2.04 -25.80 -3.94
C PRO A 481 2.51 -24.47 -3.35
N LYS A 482 3.81 -24.21 -3.31
CA LYS A 482 4.32 -22.91 -2.82
C LYS A 482 3.72 -21.71 -3.56
N SER A 483 3.47 -21.83 -4.86
CA SER A 483 2.79 -20.79 -5.65
C SER A 483 1.36 -20.53 -5.18
N THR A 484 0.62 -21.59 -4.80
CA THR A 484 -0.74 -21.49 -4.28
C THR A 484 -0.77 -21.03 -2.83
N GLN A 485 0.16 -21.50 -1.99
CA GLN A 485 0.36 -20.96 -0.64
C GLN A 485 0.55 -19.44 -0.70
N ARG A 486 1.33 -18.92 -1.66
CA ARG A 486 1.48 -17.48 -1.87
C ARG A 486 0.19 -16.77 -2.32
N ARG A 487 -0.68 -17.44 -3.09
CA ARG A 487 -2.00 -16.91 -3.44
C ARG A 487 -2.90 -16.84 -2.19
N VAL A 488 -2.89 -17.89 -1.37
CA VAL A 488 -3.57 -17.91 -0.07
C VAL A 488 -3.04 -16.79 0.82
N ASP A 489 -1.73 -16.71 1.00
CA ASP A 489 -1.06 -15.68 1.79
C ASP A 489 -1.49 -14.27 1.34
N ARG A 490 -1.51 -13.97 0.04
CA ARG A 490 -1.95 -12.66 -0.46
C ARG A 490 -3.43 -12.36 -0.19
N SER A 491 -4.28 -13.39 -0.17
CA SER A 491 -5.73 -13.23 -0.04
C SER A 491 -6.19 -13.20 1.41
N TYR A 492 -5.49 -13.93 2.30
CA TYR A 492 -5.96 -14.20 3.66
C TYR A 492 -4.94 -13.83 4.75
N ALA A 493 -3.67 -13.56 4.42
CA ALA A 493 -2.75 -13.04 5.42
C ALA A 493 -3.08 -11.58 5.75
N PRO A 494 -2.68 -11.10 6.94
CA PRO A 494 -2.72 -9.69 7.26
C PRO A 494 -2.16 -8.81 6.12
N LYS A 495 -2.84 -7.71 5.76
CA LYS A 495 -2.44 -6.80 4.67
C LYS A 495 -0.95 -6.45 4.71
N LEU A 496 -0.41 -6.19 5.91
CA LEU A 496 1.02 -5.95 6.12
C LEU A 496 1.91 -7.06 5.57
N LEU A 497 1.62 -8.32 5.88
CA LEU A 497 2.36 -9.47 5.36
C LEU A 497 2.24 -9.57 3.85
N SER A 498 1.06 -9.31 3.28
CA SER A 498 0.88 -9.28 1.82
C SER A 498 1.78 -8.24 1.15
N VAL A 499 1.95 -7.05 1.75
CA VAL A 499 2.82 -6.00 1.21
C VAL A 499 4.29 -6.36 1.39
N LEU A 500 4.71 -6.84 2.56
CA LEU A 500 6.10 -7.23 2.80
C LEU A 500 6.55 -8.36 1.86
N ARG A 501 5.65 -9.29 1.52
CA ARG A 501 5.92 -10.40 0.61
C ARG A 501 6.06 -10.01 -0.86
N THR A 502 5.72 -8.78 -1.24
CA THR A 502 6.08 -8.27 -2.59
C THR A 502 7.59 -8.04 -2.71
N ARG A 503 8.26 -7.85 -1.56
CA ARG A 503 9.72 -7.69 -1.47
C ARG A 503 10.44 -8.94 -0.99
N TRP A 504 9.96 -9.52 0.11
CA TRP A 504 10.57 -10.66 0.80
C TRP A 504 9.61 -11.83 0.80
N ILE A 505 9.68 -12.65 -0.24
CA ILE A 505 8.62 -13.60 -0.61
C ILE A 505 8.22 -14.59 0.49
N ASP A 506 9.19 -15.03 1.29
CA ASP A 506 9.00 -16.01 2.36
C ASP A 506 9.17 -15.34 3.75
N VAL A 507 8.93 -14.02 3.84
CA VAL A 507 9.00 -13.32 5.14
C VAL A 507 7.90 -13.81 6.07
N GLU A 508 8.34 -14.14 7.27
CA GLU A 508 7.47 -14.29 8.43
C GLU A 508 7.68 -13.09 9.34
N VAL A 509 6.60 -12.68 10.00
CA VAL A 509 6.58 -11.54 10.89
C VAL A 509 6.16 -12.03 12.27
N ASP A 510 7.06 -11.89 13.23
CA ASP A 510 6.72 -11.96 14.65
C ASP A 510 6.47 -10.54 15.17
N VAL A 511 5.26 -10.33 15.71
CA VAL A 511 4.78 -9.01 16.12
C VAL A 511 4.80 -8.92 17.64
N SER A 512 5.58 -7.99 18.17
CA SER A 512 5.43 -7.53 19.55
C SER A 512 4.91 -6.10 19.56
N THR A 513 4.02 -5.78 20.50
CA THR A 513 3.40 -4.45 20.57
C THR A 513 4.19 -3.58 21.54
N ILE A 514 4.55 -2.37 21.13
CA ILE A 514 4.99 -1.35 22.09
C ILE A 514 3.74 -0.66 22.62
N VAL A 515 3.37 -0.96 23.86
CA VAL A 515 2.36 -0.17 24.57
C VAL A 515 2.99 1.19 24.86
N SER A 516 2.46 2.27 24.26
CA SER A 516 2.91 3.61 24.60
C SER A 516 2.56 3.88 26.06
N SER A 517 3.57 4.09 26.90
CA SER A 517 3.40 4.54 28.27
C SER A 517 2.97 6.01 28.26
N SER A 518 1.73 6.29 27.89
CA SER A 518 1.07 7.57 28.16
C SER A 518 0.11 7.38 29.33
N SER A 519 0.69 7.33 30.53
CA SER A 519 -0.05 7.50 31.77
C SER A 519 -0.66 8.90 31.81
N SER A 520 -1.94 9.03 31.45
CA SER A 520 -2.78 10.09 31.99
C SER A 520 -3.63 9.49 33.10
N SER A 521 -3.32 9.88 34.33
CA SER A 521 -4.16 9.64 35.50
C SER A 521 -5.49 10.36 35.31
N LYS A 522 -6.53 9.65 34.86
CA LYS A 522 -7.92 10.07 35.04
C LYS A 522 -8.55 9.22 36.13
N SER A 523 -9.07 9.93 37.11
CA SER A 523 -9.78 9.43 38.29
C SER A 523 -10.95 8.53 37.90
N LYS A 524 -11.06 7.42 38.62
CA LYS A 524 -12.26 6.58 38.65
C LYS A 524 -13.43 7.41 39.15
N ASP A 525 -14.49 7.50 38.35
CA ASP A 525 -15.86 7.53 38.84
C ASP A 525 -16.76 6.77 37.86
N ASP A 526 -17.66 6.00 38.46
CA ASP A 526 -18.45 4.90 37.89
C ASP A 526 -19.48 5.29 36.81
N LYS A 527 -19.69 4.39 35.84
CA LYS A 527 -20.99 3.71 35.66
C LYS A 527 -20.94 2.58 34.61
N LYS A 528 -21.30 1.37 35.08
CA LYS A 528 -21.72 0.22 34.29
C LYS A 528 -22.95 0.56 33.44
N THR A 529 -22.86 0.31 32.13
CA THR A 529 -24.00 -0.15 31.32
C THR A 529 -23.48 -1.15 30.29
N SER A 530 -23.98 -2.37 30.40
CA SER A 530 -23.80 -3.49 29.49
C SER A 530 -24.70 -3.34 28.26
N SER A 531 -24.11 -3.45 27.07
CA SER A 531 -24.81 -3.91 25.88
C SER A 531 -23.80 -4.60 24.97
N ASN A 532 -24.02 -5.91 24.80
CA ASN A 532 -23.35 -6.75 23.82
C ASN A 532 -23.60 -6.18 22.42
N ASN A 533 -22.53 -5.96 21.66
CA ASN A 533 -22.54 -6.04 20.21
C ASN A 533 -21.25 -6.78 19.82
N ASP A 534 -21.42 -8.04 19.45
CA ASP A 534 -20.41 -8.87 18.80
C ASP A 534 -20.39 -8.47 17.32
N ASP A 535 -19.44 -7.61 16.93
CA ASP A 535 -18.98 -7.41 15.55
C ASP A 535 -17.54 -6.86 15.61
N ASP A 536 -16.60 -7.77 15.86
CA ASP A 536 -15.17 -7.48 16.05
C ASP A 536 -14.32 -8.35 15.09
N ASP A 537 -14.69 -8.34 13.80
CA ASP A 537 -14.17 -9.26 12.78
C ASP A 537 -12.88 -8.77 12.07
N ASN A 538 -12.12 -7.86 12.67
CA ASN A 538 -10.78 -7.45 12.17
C ASN A 538 -9.67 -7.52 13.24
N ASN A 539 -9.90 -8.25 14.33
CA ASN A 539 -8.83 -8.59 15.25
C ASN A 539 -7.82 -9.51 14.54
N TYR A 540 -6.69 -8.91 14.13
CA TYR A 540 -5.54 -9.61 13.60
C TYR A 540 -5.06 -10.67 14.60
N CYS A 541 -5.48 -11.93 14.42
CA CYS A 541 -4.94 -13.09 15.13
C CYS A 541 -3.48 -13.30 14.74
N TRP A 542 -2.57 -12.51 15.31
CA TRP A 542 -1.15 -12.80 15.31
C TRP A 542 -0.91 -13.91 16.32
N ARG A 543 -0.29 -15.02 15.89
CA ARG A 543 0.12 -16.08 16.79
C ARG A 543 1.47 -15.68 17.42
N PRO A 544 1.60 -15.61 18.76
CA PRO A 544 2.91 -15.55 19.38
C PRO A 544 3.65 -16.86 19.04
N ILE A 545 4.79 -16.76 18.37
CA ILE A 545 5.69 -17.92 18.25
C ILE A 545 6.42 -18.02 19.59
N GLY A 546 6.38 -19.18 20.24
CA GLY A 546 6.94 -19.39 21.58
C GLY A 546 8.37 -18.88 21.72
N HIS A 547 8.61 -18.03 22.72
CA HIS A 547 9.93 -17.52 23.07
C HIS A 547 10.83 -18.65 23.60
N PRO A 548 12.10 -18.77 23.15
CA PRO A 548 13.15 -19.28 24.00
C PRO A 548 13.54 -18.17 25.00
N ASP A 549 13.61 -18.50 26.29
CA ASP A 549 14.07 -17.62 27.36
C ASP A 549 15.46 -17.05 27.03
N ILE A 550 15.59 -15.73 27.00
CA ILE A 550 16.87 -15.04 26.91
C ILE A 550 17.04 -14.19 28.17
N SER A 551 17.64 -14.78 29.20
CA SER A 551 18.26 -14.03 30.29
C SER A 551 19.50 -13.31 29.74
N ALA A 552 19.42 -11.99 29.59
CA ALA A 552 20.54 -11.17 29.15
C ALA A 552 21.57 -10.98 30.28
N SER A 553 22.79 -11.49 30.09
CA SER A 553 23.99 -10.97 30.73
C SER A 553 24.79 -10.18 29.69
N CYS A 554 24.67 -8.85 29.71
CA CYS A 554 25.53 -7.97 28.92
C CYS A 554 26.84 -7.73 29.68
N ALA A 555 27.97 -8.10 29.07
CA ALA A 555 29.27 -7.51 29.38
C ALA A 555 29.62 -6.52 28.26
N PRO A 556 30.16 -5.33 28.58
CA PRO A 556 30.54 -4.35 27.58
C PRO A 556 31.90 -4.73 26.96
N VAL A 557 32.03 -4.59 25.65
CA VAL A 557 33.33 -4.55 24.98
C VAL A 557 33.45 -3.20 24.28
N LEU A 558 34.58 -2.56 24.58
CA LEU A 558 35.08 -1.27 24.09
C LEU A 558 35.19 -1.18 22.57
#